data_AF-A0A4W5LCN7-F1
#
_entry.id   AF-A0A4W5LCN7-F1
#
_cell.length_a   1.000
_cell.length_b   1.000
_cell.length_c   1.000
_cell.angle_alpha   90.00
_cell.angle_beta   90.00
_cell.angle_gamma   90.00
#
_symmetry.space_group_name_H-M   'P 1'
#
loop_
_entity.id
_entity.type
_entity.pdbx_description
1 polymer ?
#
loop_
_entity_poly.entity_id
_entity_poly.type
_entity_poly.pdbx_seq_one_letter_code
_entity_poly.pdbx_strand_id
1 'polypeptide(L)'
;MVTEYLWECKVIRDGELVEIPSEEIVLGDCIQTEEGTFIPADGIIIQSNDFSINESILTGESLAAFKNENSENNTVFQGTIVASDDIIGNFVTKMSLIGLIVFAIVWGVNYYNSRILLDSLLKALTLAMSIIPEEIPVAFATFMALGAWRLMKTGIIANIKEVFETFYKAGIQVKIVTGDNALTTATIANQIGFRNSGEI
;
A
#
# COMPACT_ATOMS: atom_id res chain seq x y z
N MET A 1 -6.76 16.44 31.52
CA MET A 1 -7.89 16.22 30.61
C MET A 1 -7.29 15.65 29.34
N VAL A 2 -7.14 14.32 29.32
CA VAL A 2 -6.60 13.60 28.16
C VAL A 2 -7.81 13.41 27.25
N THR A 3 -7.82 14.03 26.08
CA THR A 3 -8.73 13.65 25.01
C THR A 3 -8.35 12.24 24.59
N GLU A 4 -9.14 11.25 24.99
CA GLU A 4 -9.09 9.92 24.37
C GLU A 4 -9.31 10.13 22.87
N TYR A 5 -8.33 9.74 22.08
CA TYR A 5 -8.51 9.58 20.64
C TYR A 5 -9.42 8.37 20.45
N LEU A 6 -10.73 8.59 20.57
CA LEU A 6 -11.73 7.59 20.22
C LEU A 6 -11.68 7.41 18.70
N TRP A 7 -11.31 6.20 18.27
CA TRP A 7 -11.29 5.85 16.87
C TRP A 7 -12.72 5.53 16.45
N GLU A 8 -13.23 6.31 15.51
CA GLU A 8 -14.52 6.06 14.90
C GLU A 8 -14.39 4.97 13.82
N CYS A 9 -15.35 4.07 13.76
CA CYS A 9 -15.41 2.98 12.80
C CYS A 9 -16.80 2.90 12.17
N LYS A 10 -16.84 2.48 10.91
CA LYS A 10 -18.09 2.34 10.17
C LYS A 10 -18.62 0.93 10.34
N VAL A 11 -19.81 0.79 10.91
CA VAL A 11 -20.51 -0.49 11.06
C VAL A 11 -21.85 -0.47 10.34
N ILE A 12 -22.29 -1.62 9.89
CA ILE A 12 -23.60 -1.81 9.27
C ILE A 12 -24.51 -2.42 10.34
N ARG A 13 -25.49 -1.63 10.81
CA ARG A 13 -26.52 -2.07 11.76
C ARG A 13 -27.90 -1.76 11.16
N ASP A 14 -28.81 -2.72 11.22
CA ASP A 14 -30.16 -2.63 10.62
C ASP A 14 -30.17 -2.23 9.12
N GLY A 15 -29.09 -2.53 8.40
CA GLY A 15 -28.93 -2.21 6.98
C GLY A 15 -28.48 -0.77 6.68
N GLU A 16 -28.26 0.05 7.70
CA GLU A 16 -27.68 1.39 7.57
C GLU A 16 -26.24 1.43 8.03
N LEU A 17 -25.44 2.29 7.38
CA LEU A 17 -24.05 2.51 7.75
C LEU A 17 -23.99 3.58 8.84
N VAL A 18 -23.54 3.18 10.03
CA VAL A 18 -23.45 4.02 11.21
C VAL A 18 -21.99 4.10 11.65
N GLU A 19 -21.53 5.31 11.95
CA GLU A 19 -20.20 5.55 12.48
C GLU A 19 -20.28 5.52 14.01
N ILE A 20 -19.58 4.57 14.63
CA ILE A 20 -19.57 4.36 16.09
C ILE A 20 -18.14 4.33 16.62
N PRO A 21 -17.92 4.65 17.90
CA PRO A 21 -16.64 4.41 18.54
C PRO A 21 -16.26 2.92 18.49
N SER A 22 -14.98 2.62 18.27
CA SER A 22 -14.48 1.24 18.21
C SER A 22 -14.72 0.42 19.48
N GLU A 23 -14.87 1.08 20.62
CA GLU A 23 -15.19 0.47 21.93
C GLU A 23 -16.64 -0.05 22.01
N GLU A 24 -17.53 0.47 21.17
CA GLU A 24 -18.95 0.10 21.12
C GLU A 24 -19.22 -1.04 20.12
N ILE A 25 -18.19 -1.57 19.47
CA ILE A 25 -18.29 -2.73 18.58
C ILE A 25 -18.62 -3.97 19.42
N VAL A 26 -19.61 -4.73 18.96
CA VAL A 26 -20.00 -5.99 19.57
C VAL A 26 -19.91 -7.15 18.58
N LEU A 27 -19.85 -8.37 19.11
CA LEU A 27 -19.84 -9.58 18.30
C LEU A 27 -21.10 -9.64 17.42
N GLY A 28 -20.90 -9.81 16.11
CA GLY A 28 -21.96 -9.88 15.11
C GLY A 28 -22.14 -8.59 14.31
N ASP A 29 -21.48 -7.49 14.68
CA ASP A 29 -21.44 -6.28 13.85
C ASP A 29 -20.70 -6.55 12.53
N CYS A 30 -21.22 -5.99 11.43
CA CYS A 30 -20.56 -5.99 10.14
C CYS A 30 -19.78 -4.68 9.97
N ILE A 31 -18.46 -4.75 9.90
CA ILE A 31 -17.61 -3.56 9.84
C ILE A 31 -17.27 -3.27 8.38
N GLN A 32 -17.45 -2.01 7.95
CA GLN A 32 -16.96 -1.54 6.67
C GLN A 32 -15.61 -0.85 6.86
N THR A 33 -14.59 -1.38 6.19
CA THR A 33 -13.24 -0.83 6.23
C THR A 33 -12.88 -0.19 4.88
N GLU A 34 -12.00 0.80 4.94
CA GLU A 34 -11.44 1.49 3.78
C GLU A 34 -9.92 1.36 3.79
N GLU A 35 -9.28 1.67 2.67
CA GLU A 35 -7.82 1.72 2.59
C GLU A 35 -7.21 2.58 3.70
N GLY A 36 -6.15 2.08 4.32
CA GLY A 36 -5.40 2.83 5.33
C GLY A 36 -6.11 2.91 6.68
N THR A 37 -7.26 2.25 6.84
CA THR A 37 -7.94 2.13 8.13
C THR A 37 -7.41 0.93 8.92
N PHE A 38 -7.42 1.07 10.25
CA PHE A 38 -7.12 -0.03 11.16
C PHE A 38 -8.33 -0.92 11.31
N ILE A 39 -8.09 -2.23 11.41
CA ILE A 39 -9.12 -3.20 11.75
C ILE A 39 -9.39 -3.13 13.27
N PRO A 40 -10.61 -2.77 13.70
CA PRO A 40 -10.88 -2.45 15.10
C PRO A 40 -11.09 -3.69 15.98
N ALA A 41 -11.46 -4.84 15.38
CA ALA A 41 -11.68 -6.10 16.06
C ALA A 41 -11.34 -7.29 15.16
N ASP A 42 -11.02 -8.44 15.76
CA ASP A 42 -10.86 -9.70 15.02
C ASP A 42 -12.15 -10.06 14.30
N GLY A 43 -12.03 -10.53 13.06
CA GLY A 43 -13.19 -10.78 12.22
C GLY A 43 -12.95 -11.75 11.08
N ILE A 44 -14.01 -12.00 10.31
CA ILE A 44 -13.98 -12.83 9.11
C ILE A 44 -14.45 -11.96 7.96
N ILE A 45 -13.77 -12.06 6.82
CA ILE A 45 -14.13 -11.38 5.58
C ILE A 45 -15.42 -12.00 5.04
N ILE A 46 -16.49 -11.22 5.06
CA ILE A 46 -17.79 -11.60 4.48
C ILE A 46 -17.81 -11.26 2.99
N GLN A 47 -17.28 -10.08 2.64
CA GLN A 47 -17.20 -9.57 1.29
C GLN A 47 -15.95 -8.71 1.15
N SER A 48 -15.24 -8.86 0.04
CA SER A 48 -14.06 -8.06 -0.27
C SER A 48 -14.02 -7.63 -1.73
N ASN A 49 -13.31 -6.53 -2.02
CA ASN A 49 -12.98 -6.13 -3.37
C ASN A 49 -11.48 -5.78 -3.40
N ASP A 50 -10.66 -6.66 -3.99
CA ASP A 50 -9.20 -6.53 -4.07
C ASP A 50 -8.56 -6.16 -2.73
N PHE A 51 -8.91 -6.94 -1.69
CA PHE A 51 -8.55 -6.64 -0.31
C PHE A 51 -7.21 -7.26 0.09
N SER A 52 -6.35 -6.45 0.70
CA SER A 52 -5.11 -6.92 1.30
C SER A 52 -4.92 -6.32 2.69
N ILE A 53 -4.17 -7.02 3.54
CA ILE A 53 -3.92 -6.59 4.91
C ILE A 53 -2.42 -6.56 5.16
N ASN A 54 -1.96 -5.48 5.78
CA ASN A 54 -0.65 -5.42 6.36
C ASN A 54 -0.67 -6.05 7.77
N GLU A 55 -0.16 -7.28 7.86
CA GLU A 55 -0.03 -8.04 9.11
C GLU A 55 1.35 -7.91 9.75
N SER A 56 2.16 -6.91 9.36
CA SER A 56 3.52 -6.70 9.89
C SER A 56 3.59 -6.60 11.41
N ILE A 57 2.53 -6.12 12.06
CA ILE A 57 2.43 -6.05 13.53
C ILE A 57 2.36 -7.44 14.16
N LEU A 58 1.78 -8.43 13.47
CA LEU A 58 1.60 -9.80 13.96
C LEU A 58 2.73 -10.72 13.51
N THR A 59 3.11 -10.65 12.23
CA THR A 59 4.04 -11.59 11.60
C THR A 59 5.46 -11.04 11.48
N GLY A 60 5.62 -9.72 11.54
CA GLY A 60 6.88 -9.04 11.24
C GLY A 60 7.17 -8.92 9.74
N GLU A 61 6.32 -9.45 8.87
CA GLU A 61 6.50 -9.41 7.42
C GLU A 61 5.99 -8.08 6.85
N SER A 62 6.80 -7.43 6.00
CA SER A 62 6.45 -6.13 5.42
C SER A 62 5.52 -6.23 4.20
N LEU A 63 5.31 -7.43 3.67
CA LEU A 63 4.45 -7.68 2.52
C LEU A 63 2.99 -7.80 2.97
N ALA A 64 2.09 -7.13 2.25
CA ALA A 64 0.66 -7.27 2.46
C ALA A 64 0.20 -8.67 2.08
N ALA A 65 -0.64 -9.27 2.92
CA ALA A 65 -1.27 -10.55 2.67
C ALA A 65 -2.59 -10.33 1.93
N PHE A 66 -2.71 -10.90 0.74
CA PHE A 66 -3.95 -10.89 -0.03
C PHE A 66 -4.96 -11.87 0.57
N LYS A 67 -6.18 -11.39 0.83
CA LYS A 67 -7.26 -12.20 1.38
C LYS A 67 -8.54 -11.95 0.61
N ASN A 68 -9.32 -13.00 0.42
CA ASN A 68 -10.60 -12.94 -0.29
C ASN A 68 -11.66 -13.72 0.52
N GLU A 69 -12.94 -13.41 0.35
CA GLU A 69 -14.05 -14.15 0.98
C GLU A 69 -13.95 -15.67 0.79
N ASN A 70 -13.43 -16.13 -0.35
CA ASN A 70 -13.30 -17.56 -0.70
C ASN A 70 -11.93 -18.17 -0.39
N SER A 71 -11.00 -17.40 0.19
CA SER A 71 -9.67 -17.90 0.53
C SER A 71 -9.72 -18.79 1.78
N GLU A 72 -8.80 -19.77 1.88
CA GLU A 72 -8.71 -20.66 3.06
C GLU A 72 -8.44 -19.89 4.37
N ASN A 73 -7.85 -18.69 4.27
CA ASN A 73 -7.55 -17.79 5.38
C ASN A 73 -8.27 -16.45 5.16
N ASN A 74 -9.57 -16.42 5.42
CA ASN A 74 -10.40 -15.23 5.33
C ASN A 74 -10.56 -14.49 6.67
N THR A 75 -9.70 -14.75 7.65
CA THR A 75 -9.72 -14.08 8.96
C THR A 75 -8.91 -12.79 8.94
N VAL A 76 -9.34 -11.79 9.70
CA VAL A 76 -8.64 -10.52 9.87
C VAL A 76 -8.43 -10.26 11.35
N PHE A 77 -7.33 -9.58 11.68
CA PHE A 77 -6.92 -9.41 13.07
C PHE A 77 -6.94 -7.94 13.48
N GLN A 78 -7.33 -7.69 14.71
CA GLN A 78 -7.34 -6.37 15.32
C GLN A 78 -5.95 -5.73 15.25
N GLY A 79 -5.92 -4.44 14.92
CA GLY A 79 -4.70 -3.64 14.85
C GLY A 79 -3.92 -3.81 13.54
N THR A 80 -4.30 -4.75 12.67
CA THR A 80 -3.78 -4.78 11.29
C THR A 80 -4.35 -3.63 10.46
N ILE A 81 -3.63 -3.23 9.41
CA ILE A 81 -4.03 -2.11 8.55
C ILE A 81 -4.51 -2.68 7.22
N VAL A 82 -5.65 -2.19 6.73
CA VAL A 82 -6.11 -2.49 5.38
C VAL A 82 -5.15 -1.83 4.39
N ALA A 83 -4.39 -2.67 3.69
CA ALA A 83 -3.53 -2.25 2.60
C ALA A 83 -4.34 -2.33 1.31
N SER A 84 -4.24 -1.33 0.44
CA SER A 84 -4.82 -1.48 -0.89
C SER A 84 -3.84 -2.02 -1.90
N ASP A 85 -4.47 -2.54 -2.94
CA ASP A 85 -3.85 -3.10 -4.11
C ASP A 85 -3.06 -2.05 -4.93
N ASP A 86 -2.14 -2.53 -5.78
CA ASP A 86 -1.36 -1.70 -6.70
C ASP A 86 -2.24 -1.22 -7.87
N ILE A 87 -3.06 -0.20 -7.61
CA ILE A 87 -3.94 0.45 -8.59
C ILE A 87 -3.13 0.88 -9.83
N ILE A 88 -1.89 1.33 -9.64
CA ILE A 88 -1.02 1.80 -10.71
C ILE A 88 -0.58 0.61 -11.58
N GLY A 89 -0.11 -0.48 -10.97
CA GLY A 89 0.33 -1.69 -11.68
C GLY A 89 -0.77 -2.34 -12.51
N ASN A 90 -1.97 -2.49 -11.94
CA ASN A 90 -3.11 -3.06 -12.64
C ASN A 90 -3.61 -2.15 -13.79
N PHE A 91 -3.57 -0.83 -13.59
CA PHE A 91 -3.91 0.14 -14.62
C PHE A 91 -2.92 0.08 -15.80
N VAL A 92 -1.61 0.13 -15.51
CA VAL A 92 -0.55 0.07 -16.53
C VAL A 92 -0.64 -1.23 -17.35
N THR A 93 -0.90 -2.36 -16.68
CA THR A 93 -1.00 -3.68 -17.34
C THR A 93 -2.18 -3.74 -18.32
N LYS A 94 -3.37 -3.26 -17.91
CA LYS A 94 -4.56 -3.23 -18.78
C LYS A 94 -4.36 -2.30 -19.99
N MET A 95 -3.72 -1.16 -19.80
CA MET A 95 -3.45 -0.23 -20.91
C MET A 95 -2.39 -0.73 -21.89
N SER A 96 -1.34 -1.38 -21.38
CA SER A 96 -0.33 -2.04 -22.21
C SER A 96 -0.95 -3.11 -23.12
N LEU A 97 -1.87 -3.92 -22.58
CA LEU A 97 -2.61 -4.92 -23.35
C LEU A 97 -3.44 -4.28 -24.47
N ILE A 98 -4.20 -3.22 -24.17
CA ILE A 98 -5.02 -2.50 -25.16
C ILE A 98 -4.12 -1.89 -26.25
N GLY A 99 -3.01 -1.26 -25.85
CA GLY A 99 -2.04 -0.68 -26.78
C GLY A 99 -1.45 -1.72 -27.74
N LEU A 100 -1.10 -2.91 -27.25
CA LEU A 100 -0.58 -4.00 -28.07
C LEU A 100 -1.63 -4.52 -29.06
N ILE A 101 -2.89 -4.66 -28.63
CA ILE A 101 -4.00 -5.06 -29.50
C ILE A 101 -4.18 -4.04 -30.64
N VAL A 102 -4.24 -2.74 -30.32
CA VAL A 102 -4.39 -1.69 -31.33
C VAL A 102 -3.20 -1.64 -32.28
N PHE A 103 -1.98 -1.78 -31.76
CA PHE A 103 -0.77 -1.85 -32.57
C PHE A 103 -0.82 -3.01 -33.56
N ALA A 104 -1.15 -4.22 -33.10
CA ALA A 104 -1.23 -5.40 -33.95
C ALA A 104 -2.29 -5.27 -35.06
N ILE A 105 -3.44 -4.68 -34.74
CA ILE A 105 -4.50 -4.40 -35.71
C ILE A 105 -4.03 -3.41 -36.77
N VAL A 106 -3.47 -2.28 -36.37
CA VAL A 106 -3.04 -1.22 -37.29
C VAL A 106 -1.87 -1.68 -38.15
N TRP A 107 -0.90 -2.38 -37.55
CA TRP A 107 0.22 -2.96 -38.27
C TRP A 107 -0.26 -3.99 -39.30
N GLY A 108 -1.16 -4.90 -38.90
CA GLY A 108 -1.73 -5.92 -39.78
C GLY A 108 -2.47 -5.31 -40.97
N VAL A 109 -3.42 -4.39 -40.71
CA VAL A 109 -4.20 -3.72 -41.77
C VAL A 109 -3.30 -2.93 -42.72
N ASN A 110 -2.30 -2.22 -42.19
CA ASN A 110 -1.39 -1.44 -43.00
C ASN A 110 -0.46 -2.33 -43.84
N TYR A 111 0.01 -3.45 -43.28
CA TYR A 111 0.84 -4.42 -43.99
C TYR A 111 0.11 -5.06 -45.17
N TYR A 112 -1.19 -5.39 -45.00
CA TYR A 112 -2.01 -5.92 -46.10
C TYR A 112 -2.18 -4.91 -47.25
N ASN A 113 -2.28 -3.60 -46.95
CA ASN A 113 -2.48 -2.56 -47.95
C ASN A 113 -1.18 -2.10 -48.65
N SER A 114 -0.11 -1.83 -47.89
CA SER A 114 1.11 -1.20 -48.43
C SER A 114 2.19 -2.20 -48.85
N ARG A 115 2.11 -3.49 -48.45
CA ARG A 115 3.11 -4.58 -48.67
C ARG A 115 4.55 -4.28 -48.21
N ILE A 116 4.83 -3.05 -47.80
CA ILE A 116 6.11 -2.56 -47.30
C ILE A 116 6.09 -2.66 -45.78
N LEU A 117 6.93 -3.56 -45.24
CA LEU A 117 7.03 -3.80 -43.80
C LEU A 117 7.39 -2.54 -43.01
N LEU A 118 8.38 -1.78 -43.49
CA LEU A 118 8.96 -0.67 -42.73
C LEU A 118 7.94 0.46 -42.46
N ASP A 119 7.16 0.82 -43.48
CA ASP A 119 6.17 1.91 -43.41
C ASP A 119 4.97 1.52 -42.54
N SER A 120 4.54 0.25 -42.61
CA SER A 120 3.49 -0.27 -41.73
C SER A 120 3.91 -0.31 -40.26
N LEU A 121 5.16 -0.65 -39.98
CA LEU A 121 5.71 -0.70 -38.63
C LEU A 121 5.84 0.72 -38.04
N LEU A 122 6.35 1.67 -38.82
CA LEU A 122 6.52 3.06 -38.37
C LEU A 122 5.18 3.68 -37.98
N LYS A 123 4.14 3.51 -38.81
CA LYS A 123 2.78 4.01 -38.54
C LYS A 123 2.15 3.37 -37.31
N ALA A 124 2.34 2.07 -37.12
CA ALA A 124 1.84 1.37 -35.94
C ALA A 124 2.56 1.85 -34.67
N LEU A 125 3.88 2.06 -34.72
CA LEU A 125 4.66 2.55 -33.58
C LEU A 125 4.25 3.97 -33.18
N THR A 126 4.08 4.87 -34.15
CA THR A 126 3.61 6.25 -33.90
C THR A 126 2.25 6.26 -33.21
N LEU A 127 1.33 5.36 -33.62
CA LEU A 127 0.03 5.23 -32.98
C LEU A 127 0.13 4.66 -31.57
N ALA A 128 0.96 3.64 -31.36
CA ALA A 128 1.15 3.04 -30.04
C ALA A 128 1.71 4.06 -29.03
N MET A 129 2.69 4.86 -29.43
CA MET A 129 3.22 5.97 -28.61
C MET A 129 2.13 6.98 -28.26
N SER A 130 1.15 7.23 -29.14
CA SER A 130 0.05 8.16 -28.87
C SER A 130 -1.03 7.61 -27.93
N ILE A 131 -1.12 6.29 -27.74
CA ILE A 131 -2.19 5.64 -26.96
C ILE A 131 -1.78 5.36 -25.51
N ILE A 132 -0.48 5.18 -25.25
CA ILE A 132 0.02 4.92 -23.90
C ILE A 132 0.01 6.24 -23.12
N PRO A 133 -0.71 6.36 -22.00
CA PRO A 133 -0.71 7.58 -21.20
C PRO A 133 0.51 7.61 -20.27
N GLU A 134 1.64 8.07 -20.81
CA GLU A 134 2.84 8.27 -20.01
C GLU A 134 2.69 9.39 -18.97
N GLU A 135 1.68 10.25 -19.10
CA GLU A 135 1.45 11.40 -18.22
C GLU A 135 0.94 10.99 -16.84
N ILE A 136 0.12 9.92 -16.74
CA ILE A 136 -0.52 9.51 -15.49
C ILE A 136 0.52 8.99 -14.48
N PRO A 137 1.40 8.02 -14.82
CA PRO A 137 2.45 7.57 -13.90
C PRO A 137 3.41 8.68 -13.49
N VAL A 138 3.76 9.59 -14.40
CA VAL A 138 4.65 10.72 -14.13
C VAL A 138 4.02 11.70 -13.14
N ALA A 139 2.72 11.98 -13.27
CA ALA A 139 2.00 12.83 -12.33
C ALA A 139 1.96 12.20 -10.92
N PHE A 140 1.64 10.91 -10.81
CA PHE A 140 1.65 10.20 -9.52
C PHE A 140 3.02 10.20 -8.85
N ALA A 141 4.10 9.92 -9.60
CA ALA A 141 5.47 9.98 -9.09
C ALA A 141 5.79 11.37 -8.52
N THR A 142 5.34 12.43 -9.21
CA THR A 142 5.54 13.80 -8.76
C THR A 142 4.76 14.11 -7.48
N PHE A 143 3.50 13.68 -7.37
CA PHE A 143 2.69 13.87 -6.15
C PHE A 143 3.25 13.09 -4.96
N MET A 144 3.68 11.84 -5.17
CA MET A 144 4.33 11.05 -4.13
C MET A 144 5.62 11.70 -3.65
N ALA A 145 6.46 12.19 -4.57
CA ALA A 145 7.69 12.91 -4.23
C ALA A 145 7.40 14.19 -3.43
N LEU A 146 6.41 14.97 -3.82
CA LEU A 146 5.99 16.17 -3.10
C LEU A 146 5.39 15.84 -1.72
N GLY A 147 4.59 14.78 -1.62
CA GLY A 147 4.05 14.28 -0.35
C GLY A 147 5.14 13.83 0.61
N ALA A 148 6.09 13.02 0.13
CA ALA A 148 7.26 12.61 0.90
C ALA A 148 8.10 13.82 1.33
N TRP A 149 8.33 14.79 0.43
CA TRP A 149 9.07 16.01 0.76
C TRP A 149 8.36 16.85 1.83
N ARG A 150 7.02 16.93 1.79
CA ARG A 150 6.21 17.58 2.83
C ARG A 150 6.39 16.87 4.17
N LEU A 151 6.30 15.54 4.20
CA LEU A 151 6.47 14.75 5.43
C LEU A 151 7.89 14.88 6.02
N MET A 152 8.92 14.93 5.16
CA MET A 152 10.30 15.20 5.60
C MET A 152 10.42 16.57 6.27
N LYS A 153 9.81 17.61 5.70
CA LYS A 153 9.80 18.96 6.29
C LYS A 153 9.00 19.04 7.59
N THR A 154 7.95 18.24 7.75
CA THR A 154 7.16 18.14 8.98
C THR A 154 7.89 17.37 10.10
N GLY A 155 9.07 16.81 9.84
CA GLY A 155 9.96 16.26 10.88
C GLY A 155 9.68 14.82 11.28
N ILE A 156 8.69 14.16 10.68
CA ILE A 156 8.30 12.76 10.98
C ILE A 156 9.48 11.79 10.75
N ILE A 157 10.31 12.07 9.74
CA ILE A 157 11.48 11.24 9.38
C ILE A 157 12.80 11.84 9.91
N ALA A 158 12.80 13.11 10.29
CA ALA A 158 14.05 13.87 10.45
C ALA A 158 14.71 13.74 11.83
N ASN A 159 14.08 13.05 12.81
CA ASN A 159 14.57 13.15 14.18
C ASN A 159 14.55 11.87 15.02
N ILE A 160 14.57 10.70 14.38
CA ILE A 160 14.62 9.41 15.08
C ILE A 160 15.78 9.34 16.10
N LYS A 161 16.91 9.99 15.79
CA LYS A 161 18.09 10.03 16.66
C LYS A 161 17.84 10.83 17.95
N GLU A 162 17.18 11.99 17.87
CA GLU A 162 16.84 12.78 19.06
C GLU A 162 15.75 12.09 19.89
N VAL A 163 14.83 11.38 19.23
CA VAL A 163 13.83 10.53 19.90
C VAL A 163 14.50 9.42 20.70
N PHE A 164 15.46 8.69 20.12
CA PHE A 164 16.22 7.67 20.86
C PHE A 164 17.03 8.26 22.02
N GLU A 165 17.70 9.40 21.82
CA GLU A 165 18.40 10.09 22.90
C GLU A 165 17.46 10.52 24.03
N THR A 166 16.21 10.90 23.72
CA THR A 166 15.18 11.21 24.73
C THR A 166 14.79 9.97 25.53
N PHE A 167 14.57 8.82 24.87
CA PHE A 167 14.30 7.55 25.56
C PHE A 167 15.46 7.14 26.47
N TYR A 168 16.70 7.22 25.98
CA TYR A 168 17.87 6.86 26.78
C TYR A 168 18.11 7.81 27.96
N LYS A 169 17.86 9.12 27.80
CA LYS A 169 17.91 10.09 28.92
C LYS A 169 16.82 9.83 29.96
N ALA A 170 15.66 9.35 29.54
CA ALA A 170 14.59 8.92 30.44
C ALA A 170 14.85 7.55 31.10
N GLY A 171 15.97 6.89 30.78
CA GLY A 171 16.32 5.56 31.32
C GLY A 171 15.59 4.40 30.64
N ILE A 172 14.94 4.64 29.49
CA ILE A 172 14.20 3.64 28.74
C ILE A 172 15.16 2.92 27.78
N GLN A 173 15.28 1.61 27.92
CA GLN A 173 16.01 0.75 26.96
C GLN A 173 15.11 0.37 25.79
N VAL A 174 15.60 0.54 24.57
CA VAL A 174 14.91 0.13 23.35
C VAL A 174 15.68 -1.05 22.76
N LYS A 175 14.96 -2.11 22.33
CA LYS A 175 15.53 -3.29 21.69
C LYS A 175 14.74 -3.62 20.43
N ILE A 176 15.42 -3.98 19.35
CA ILE A 176 14.80 -4.47 18.12
C ILE A 176 14.47 -5.96 18.33
N VAL A 177 13.19 -6.32 18.17
CA VAL A 177 12.71 -7.69 18.40
C VAL A 177 12.63 -8.49 17.09
N THR A 178 12.42 -7.80 15.97
CA THR A 178 12.27 -8.41 14.64
C THR A 178 12.84 -7.49 13.55
N GLY A 179 13.29 -8.10 12.46
CA GLY A 179 13.80 -7.46 11.26
C GLY A 179 13.91 -8.50 10.14
N ASP A 180 13.61 -8.10 8.91
CA ASP A 180 13.59 -8.98 7.73
C ASP A 180 14.89 -9.76 7.54
N ASN A 181 16.02 -9.09 7.73
CA ASN A 181 17.35 -9.65 7.64
C ASN A 181 18.25 -9.02 8.70
N ALA A 182 18.98 -9.84 9.46
CA ALA A 182 19.88 -9.37 10.52
C ALA A 182 20.92 -8.35 10.04
N LEU A 183 21.49 -8.54 8.84
CA LEU A 183 22.48 -7.62 8.26
C LEU A 183 21.86 -6.27 7.89
N THR A 184 20.68 -6.29 7.26
CA THR A 184 19.94 -5.08 6.89
C THR A 184 19.52 -4.32 8.15
N THR A 185 19.01 -5.05 9.14
CA THR A 185 18.57 -4.51 10.44
C THR A 185 19.72 -3.82 11.18
N ALA A 186 20.89 -4.48 11.28
CA ALA A 186 22.07 -3.87 11.90
C ALA A 186 22.57 -2.62 11.16
N THR A 187 22.46 -2.60 9.83
CA THR A 187 22.84 -1.45 9.00
C THR A 187 21.90 -0.26 9.23
N ILE A 188 20.58 -0.51 9.21
CA ILE A 188 19.56 0.53 9.48
C ILE A 188 19.69 1.04 10.92
N ALA A 189 19.86 0.13 11.89
CA ALA A 189 20.06 0.47 13.30
C ALA A 189 21.26 1.42 13.49
N ASN A 190 22.37 1.17 12.77
CA ASN A 190 23.52 2.08 12.76
C ASN A 190 23.21 3.43 12.11
N GLN A 191 22.48 3.45 10.99
CA GLN A 191 22.10 4.69 10.29
C GLN A 191 21.19 5.60 11.12
N ILE A 192 20.27 5.02 11.90
CA ILE A 192 19.35 5.78 12.77
C ILE A 192 19.95 6.14 14.14
N GLY A 193 21.18 5.70 14.43
CA GLY A 193 21.88 5.99 15.69
C GLY A 193 21.41 5.17 16.89
N PHE A 194 20.94 3.95 16.65
CA PHE A 194 20.49 3.01 17.69
C PHE A 194 21.68 2.50 18.53
N ARG A 195 21.57 2.46 19.86
CA ARG A 195 22.63 1.93 20.74
C ARG A 195 22.66 0.39 20.68
N ASN A 196 23.85 -0.20 20.81
CA ASN A 196 24.08 -1.66 20.75
C ASN A 196 23.58 -2.34 19.46
N SER A 197 23.72 -1.68 18.32
CA SER A 197 23.39 -2.21 16.98
C SER A 197 24.12 -3.51 16.59
N GLY A 198 25.16 -3.91 17.32
CA GLY A 198 25.91 -5.17 17.10
C GLY A 198 25.43 -6.36 17.95
N GLU A 199 24.46 -6.16 18.85
CA GLU A 199 23.87 -7.22 19.70
C GLU A 199 22.42 -7.55 19.31
N ILE A 200 22.04 -7.22 18.07
CA ILE A 200 20.71 -7.49 17.49
C ILE A 200 20.59 -8.97 17.13
#